data_AF-A0A496X3H3-F1
#
_entry.id   AF-A0A496X3H3-F1
#
_cell.length_a   1.000
_cell.length_b   1.000
_cell.length_c   1.000
_cell.angle_alpha   90.00
_cell.angle_beta   90.00
_cell.angle_gamma   90.00
#
_symmetry.space_group_name_H-M   'P 1'
#
loop_
_entity.id
_entity.type
_entity.pdbx_description
1 polymer ?
#
loop_
_entity_poly.entity_id
_entity_poly.type
_entity_poly.pdbx_seq_one_letter_code
_entity_poly.pdbx_strand_id
1 'polypeptide(L)'
;KQGKQLAKLLRWYTPVEVLRQATSTAGELLALSGPRSPYPDGALGVIEEGAYADLILVNGNPLKNLELVSNPEYNFDFIMKDGKIYKHKVN
;
A
#
# COMPACT_ATOMS: atom_id res chain seq x y z
N LYS A 1 -2.41 1.42 14.66
CA LYS A 1 -2.69 1.72 13.23
C LYS A 1 -1.58 1.10 12.39
N GLN A 2 -1.90 0.44 11.27
CA GLN A 2 -1.00 -0.47 10.52
C GLN A 2 0.30 0.18 10.02
N GLY A 3 0.28 1.42 9.53
CA GLY A 3 1.49 2.11 9.06
C GLY A 3 2.60 2.25 10.12
N LYS A 4 2.23 2.43 11.39
CA LYS A 4 3.19 2.45 12.50
C LYS A 4 3.81 1.07 12.79
N GLN A 5 3.12 -0.03 12.44
CA GLN A 5 3.68 -1.37 12.55
C GLN A 5 4.72 -1.62 11.45
N LEU A 6 4.44 -1.17 10.22
CA LEU A 6 5.39 -1.26 9.11
C LEU A 6 6.69 -0.49 9.40
N ALA A 7 6.61 0.74 9.91
CA ALA A 7 7.81 1.52 10.23
C ALA A 7 8.74 0.80 11.24
N LYS A 8 8.18 0.04 12.19
CA LYS A 8 8.99 -0.74 13.16
C LYS A 8 9.80 -1.87 12.52
N LEU A 9 9.42 -2.33 11.33
CA LEU A 9 10.14 -3.38 10.61
C LEU A 9 11.49 -2.92 10.09
N LEU A 10 11.76 -1.60 10.06
CA LEU A 10 13.07 -1.04 9.72
C LEU A 10 14.22 -1.54 10.60
N ARG A 11 13.92 -2.12 11.77
CA ARG A 11 14.93 -2.78 12.61
C ARG A 11 15.59 -3.98 11.92
N TRP A 12 14.90 -4.61 10.97
CA TRP A 12 15.37 -5.84 10.31
C TRP A 12 15.38 -5.79 8.79
N TYR A 13 14.57 -4.90 8.20
CA TYR A 13 14.37 -4.84 6.76
C TYR A 13 14.61 -3.43 6.21
N THR A 14 15.03 -3.35 4.96
CA THR A 14 15.13 -2.09 4.23
C THR A 14 13.74 -1.53 3.90
N PRO A 15 13.60 -0.22 3.63
CA PRO A 15 12.31 0.37 3.27
C PRO A 15 11.62 -0.33 2.10
N VAL A 16 12.38 -0.71 1.05
CA VAL A 16 11.83 -1.40 -0.13
C VAL A 16 11.30 -2.80 0.20
N GLU A 17 11.99 -3.53 1.08
CA GLU A 17 11.52 -4.85 1.52
C GLU A 17 10.25 -4.74 2.34
N VAL A 18 10.15 -3.76 3.25
CA VAL A 18 8.93 -3.52 4.02
C VAL A 18 7.77 -3.11 3.12
N LEU A 19 8.01 -2.23 2.14
CA LEU A 19 6.97 -1.81 1.20
C LEU A 19 6.48 -2.99 0.34
N ARG A 20 7.37 -3.86 -0.13
CA ARG A 20 6.99 -5.09 -0.86
C ARG A 20 6.15 -6.02 0.00
N GLN A 21 6.52 -6.24 1.26
CA GLN A 21 5.73 -7.03 2.21
C GLN A 21 4.31 -6.48 2.39
N ALA A 22 4.14 -5.15 2.34
CA ALA A 22 2.85 -4.49 2.49
C ALA A 22 2.06 -4.33 1.16
N THR A 23 2.66 -4.68 0.02
CA THR A 23 2.09 -4.47 -1.32
C THR A 23 2.12 -5.77 -2.12
N SER A 24 3.03 -5.90 -3.11
CA SER A 24 3.04 -7.00 -4.07
C SER A 24 3.11 -8.38 -3.41
N THR A 25 3.91 -8.56 -2.37
CA THR A 25 4.05 -9.85 -1.68
C THR A 25 2.78 -10.24 -0.91
N ALA A 26 2.13 -9.28 -0.25
CA ALA A 26 0.85 -9.54 0.41
C ALA A 26 -0.26 -9.82 -0.62
N GLY A 27 -0.27 -9.11 -1.74
CA GLY A 27 -1.20 -9.33 -2.85
C GLY A 27 -1.05 -10.72 -3.46
N GLU A 28 0.18 -11.13 -3.77
CA GLU A 28 0.50 -12.47 -4.29
C GLU A 28 0.07 -13.56 -3.30
N LEU A 29 0.40 -13.40 -2.02
CA LEU A 29 0.01 -14.36 -0.98
C LEU A 29 -1.51 -14.49 -0.86
N LEU A 30 -2.25 -13.38 -0.98
CA LEU A 30 -3.71 -13.40 -0.96
C LEU A 30 -4.29 -14.12 -2.19
N ALA A 31 -3.70 -13.89 -3.37
CA ALA A 31 -4.10 -14.53 -4.62
C ALA A 31 -3.99 -16.07 -4.56
N LEU A 32 -3.04 -16.61 -3.78
CA LEU A 32 -2.93 -18.06 -3.53
C LEU A 32 -4.16 -18.65 -2.81
N SER A 33 -5.06 -17.84 -2.26
CA SER A 33 -6.35 -18.31 -1.72
C SER A 33 -7.36 -18.73 -2.78
N GLY A 34 -7.09 -18.46 -4.06
CA GLY A 34 -7.92 -18.86 -5.20
C GLY A 34 -9.34 -18.31 -5.10
N PRO A 35 -10.40 -19.12 -5.33
CA PRO A 35 -11.80 -18.67 -5.29
C PRO A 35 -12.27 -18.07 -3.96
N ARG A 36 -11.50 -18.25 -2.87
CA ARG A 36 -11.79 -17.65 -1.56
C ARG A 36 -11.20 -16.25 -1.40
N SER A 37 -10.44 -15.75 -2.38
CA SER A 37 -9.97 -14.37 -2.39
C SER A 37 -11.19 -13.43 -2.41
N PRO A 38 -11.25 -12.43 -1.52
CA PRO A 38 -12.28 -11.39 -1.59
C PRO A 38 -12.05 -10.40 -2.75
N TYR A 39 -10.94 -10.54 -3.47
CA TYR A 39 -10.55 -9.73 -4.63
C TYR A 39 -10.37 -10.66 -5.84
N PRO A 40 -11.46 -11.07 -6.51
CA PRO A 40 -11.40 -12.05 -7.60
C PRO A 40 -11.04 -11.45 -8.97
N ASP A 41 -11.21 -10.14 -9.15
CA ASP A 41 -11.25 -9.53 -10.49
C ASP A 41 -9.87 -9.07 -10.99
N GLY A 42 -8.88 -8.95 -10.10
CA GLY A 42 -7.58 -8.38 -10.44
C GLY A 42 -6.54 -8.51 -9.35
N ALA A 43 -5.28 -8.18 -9.70
CA ALA A 43 -4.16 -8.20 -8.76
C ALA A 43 -4.25 -7.06 -7.73
N LEU A 44 -3.58 -7.26 -6.59
CA LEU A 44 -3.45 -6.28 -5.51
C LEU A 44 -1.99 -5.94 -5.23
N GLY A 45 -1.75 -4.72 -4.74
CA GLY A 45 -0.43 -4.28 -4.32
C GLY A 45 0.54 -4.01 -5.49
N VAL A 46 0.02 -3.87 -6.70
CA VAL A 46 0.76 -3.58 -7.93
C VAL A 46 0.03 -2.49 -8.72
N ILE A 47 0.77 -1.75 -9.56
CA ILE A 47 0.20 -0.75 -10.48
C ILE A 47 0.42 -1.28 -11.89
N GLU A 48 -0.60 -1.95 -12.41
CA GLU A 48 -0.62 -2.57 -13.74
C GLU A 48 -2.04 -2.58 -14.30
N GLU A 49 -2.18 -2.76 -15.61
CA GLU A 49 -3.49 -2.86 -16.25
C GLU A 49 -4.26 -4.08 -15.74
N GLY A 50 -5.53 -3.89 -15.38
CA GLY A 50 -6.39 -4.94 -14.82
C GLY A 50 -6.25 -5.17 -13.31
N ALA A 51 -5.33 -4.49 -12.62
CA ALA A 51 -5.28 -4.50 -11.16
C ALA A 51 -6.38 -3.61 -10.54
N TYR A 52 -6.73 -3.88 -9.28
CA TYR A 52 -7.66 -3.02 -8.55
C TYR A 52 -7.12 -1.59 -8.44
N ALA A 53 -8.02 -0.61 -8.58
CA ALA A 53 -7.70 0.81 -8.47
C ALA A 53 -7.57 1.26 -7.00
N ASP A 54 -6.59 0.66 -6.31
CA ASP A 54 -6.21 0.96 -4.93
C ASP A 54 -4.92 1.78 -4.95
N LEU A 55 -5.01 3.07 -4.64
CA LEU A 55 -3.90 4.02 -4.77
C LEU A 55 -3.73 4.85 -3.51
N ILE A 56 -2.47 5.11 -3.16
CA ILE A 56 -2.09 6.05 -2.12
C ILE A 56 -1.05 7.00 -2.70
N LEU A 57 -1.32 8.31 -2.64
CA LEU A 57 -0.32 9.32 -2.92
C LEU A 57 0.35 9.74 -1.62
N VAL A 58 1.66 9.54 -1.54
CA VAL A 58 2.47 9.89 -0.37
C VAL A 58 3.27 11.15 -0.67
N ASN A 59 3.24 12.12 0.23
CA ASN A 59 4.05 13.32 0.16
C ASN A 59 5.50 12.98 0.55
N GLY A 60 6.35 12.81 -0.46
CA GLY A 60 7.75 12.41 -0.32
C GLY A 60 8.02 11.01 -0.85
N ASN A 61 9.19 10.46 -0.52
CA ASN A 61 9.63 9.17 -1.04
C ASN A 61 9.76 8.12 0.08
N PRO A 62 8.84 7.14 0.17
CA PRO A 62 8.86 6.12 1.23
C PRO A 62 10.02 5.11 1.09
N LEU A 63 10.68 5.04 -0.07
CA LEU A 63 11.92 4.25 -0.23
C LEU A 63 13.10 4.91 0.49
N LYS A 64 13.06 6.23 0.67
CA LYS A 64 14.08 7.00 1.39
C LYS A 64 13.73 7.20 2.87
N ASN A 65 12.43 7.35 3.17
CA ASN A 65 11.95 7.56 4.53
C ASN A 65 10.62 6.83 4.76
N LEU A 66 10.68 5.65 5.38
CA LEU A 66 9.49 4.86 5.66
C LEU A 66 8.61 5.46 6.78
N GLU A 67 9.11 6.39 7.59
CA GLU A 67 8.28 7.06 8.60
C GLU A 67 7.12 7.85 7.97
N LEU A 68 7.21 8.17 6.67
CA LEU A 68 6.10 8.78 5.94
C LEU A 68 4.83 7.92 6.01
N VAL A 69 4.93 6.59 6.01
CA VAL A 69 3.76 5.70 6.10
C VAL A 69 3.22 5.56 7.52
N SER A 70 3.98 5.96 8.55
CA SER A 70 3.58 5.83 9.95
C SER A 70 2.54 6.89 10.36
N ASN A 71 2.45 7.98 9.59
CA ASN A 71 1.52 9.08 9.81
C ASN A 71 0.69 9.46 8.57
N PRO A 72 -0.27 8.60 8.15
CA PRO A 72 -1.04 8.78 6.91
C PRO A 72 -1.98 9.99 6.93
N GLU A 73 -2.30 10.54 8.10
CA GLU A 73 -3.17 11.71 8.21
C GLU A 73 -2.52 12.96 7.60
N TYR A 74 -1.20 13.09 7.80
CA TYR A 74 -0.41 14.24 7.35
C TYR A 74 0.35 13.96 6.06
N ASN A 75 0.77 12.71 5.83
CA ASN A 75 1.69 12.38 4.73
C ASN A 75 1.00 11.78 3.51
N PHE A 76 -0.26 11.34 3.60
CA PHE A 76 -0.97 10.79 2.43
C PHE A 76 -1.92 11.84 1.88
N ASP A 77 -1.63 12.39 0.70
CA ASP A 77 -2.47 13.47 0.13
C ASP A 77 -3.70 12.90 -0.56
N PHE A 78 -3.63 11.66 -1.02
CA PHE A 78 -4.70 10.98 -1.72
C PHE A 78 -4.81 9.52 -1.31
N ILE A 79 -6.04 9.04 -1.18
CA ILE A 79 -6.35 7.62 -0.95
C ILE A 79 -7.54 7.26 -1.83
N MET A 80 -7.35 6.30 -2.73
CA MET A 80 -8.39 5.65 -3.53
C MET A 80 -8.43 4.18 -3.16
N LYS A 81 -9.64 3.63 -3.09
CA LYS A 81 -9.89 2.21 -2.96
C LYS A 81 -11.01 1.84 -3.91
N ASP A 82 -10.80 0.81 -4.73
CA ASP A 82 -11.78 0.29 -5.68
C ASP A 82 -12.33 1.40 -6.60
N GLY A 83 -11.43 2.25 -7.10
CA GLY A 83 -11.78 3.41 -7.94
C GLY A 83 -12.47 4.56 -7.20
N LYS A 84 -12.87 4.36 -5.94
CA LYS A 84 -13.53 5.37 -5.12
C LYS A 84 -12.51 6.16 -4.31
N ILE A 85 -12.63 7.49 -4.36
CA ILE A 85 -11.76 8.41 -3.60
C ILE A 85 -12.26 8.51 -2.15
N TYR A 86 -11.37 8.24 -1.20
CA TYR A 86 -11.63 8.33 0.25
C TYR A 86 -10.89 9.50 0.91
N LYS A 87 -9.79 9.95 0.34
CA LYS A 87 -9.07 11.15 0.78
C LYS A 87 -8.56 11.90 -0.44
N HIS A 88 -8.75 13.22 -0.45
CA HIS A 88 -8.25 14.11 -1.49
C HIS A 88 -7.86 15.45 -0.85
N LYS A 89 -6.55 15.69 -0.73
CA LYS A 89 -5.94 16.93 -0.26
C LYS A 89 -4.88 17.43 -1.25
N VAL A 90 -4.98 17.00 -2.50
CA VAL A 90 -4.10 17.47 -3.58
C VAL A 90 -4.54 18.88 -3.93
N ASN A 91 -3.63 19.85 -3.80
CA ASN A 91 -3.85 21.24 -4.16
C ASN A 91 -3.55 21.46 -5.65
#